data_AF-A0A507B1Y5-F1
#
_entry.id   AF-A0A507B1Y5-F1
#
_cell.length_a   1.000
_cell.length_b   1.000
_cell.length_c   1.000
_cell.angle_alpha   90.00
_cell.angle_beta   90.00
_cell.angle_gamma   90.00
#
_symmetry.space_group_name_H-M   'P 1'
#
loop_
_entity.id
_entity.type
_entity.pdbx_description
1 polymer ?
#
loop_
_entity_poly.entity_id
_entity_poly.type
_entity_poly.pdbx_seq_one_letter_code
_entity_poly.pdbx_strand_id
1 'polypeptide(L)'
;MRVAFMSTGQGTGLELFEFEDPKPAPEQKYNFARDFNRGGFFHLGVTTPNVDDLCEKLVKYGGKRVGPTMPAFQYKTCCVEDPWGNILEIMDFTFDQYMAEFSAAQFDLTKQAEASSSEGA
;
A
#
# COMPACT_ATOMS: atom_id res chain seq x y z
N MET A 1 9.22 -7.28 8.09
CA MET A 1 7.97 -7.40 7.30
C MET A 1 8.34 -7.97 5.96
N ARG A 2 7.69 -9.05 5.55
CA ARG A 2 7.85 -9.61 4.20
C ARG A 2 6.58 -9.32 3.41
N VAL A 3 6.73 -9.04 2.13
CA VAL A 3 5.60 -8.72 1.26
C VAL A 3 5.70 -9.56 0.00
N ALA A 4 4.59 -10.19 -0.37
CA ALA A 4 4.42 -10.85 -1.65
C ALA A 4 3.36 -10.11 -2.46
N PHE A 5 3.77 -9.60 -3.61
CA PHE A 5 2.89 -8.94 -4.56
C PHE A 5 2.56 -9.92 -5.68
N MET A 6 1.27 -10.11 -5.95
CA MET A 6 0.78 -11.02 -6.98
C MET A 6 -0.31 -10.35 -7.80
N SER A 7 -0.39 -10.64 -9.10
CA SER A 7 -1.52 -10.21 -9.93
C SER A 7 -2.21 -11.39 -10.60
N THR A 8 -3.51 -11.26 -10.81
CA THR A 8 -4.29 -12.18 -11.64
C THR A 8 -4.20 -11.77 -13.10
N GLY A 9 -4.51 -12.68 -14.04
CA GLY A 9 -4.48 -12.37 -15.47
C GLY A 9 -5.45 -11.27 -15.95
N GLN A 10 -6.33 -10.78 -15.07
CA GLN A 10 -7.26 -9.67 -15.34
C GLN A 10 -6.81 -8.35 -14.68
N GLY A 11 -5.63 -8.31 -14.06
CA GLY A 11 -5.04 -7.10 -13.48
C GLY A 11 -5.44 -6.80 -12.02
N THR A 12 -6.23 -7.66 -11.38
CA THR A 12 -6.46 -7.55 -9.92
C THR A 12 -5.19 -7.93 -9.17
N GLY A 13 -4.68 -7.00 -8.35
CA GLY A 13 -3.54 -7.20 -7.46
C GLY A 13 -3.93 -7.83 -6.12
N LEU A 14 -3.02 -8.60 -5.56
CA LEU A 14 -3.07 -9.11 -4.19
C LEU A 14 -1.74 -8.84 -3.51
N GLU A 15 -1.80 -8.21 -2.35
CA GLU A 15 -0.65 -7.97 -1.50
C GLU A 15 -0.77 -8.79 -0.21
N LEU A 16 0.20 -9.67 0.02
CA LEU A 16 0.28 -10.49 1.22
C LEU A 16 1.41 -10.00 2.10
N PHE A 17 1.09 -9.66 3.34
CA PHE A 17 2.04 -9.11 4.31
C PHE A 17 2.25 -10.08 5.46
N GLU A 18 3.51 -10.39 5.76
CA GLU A 18 3.95 -11.13 6.95
C GLU A 18 4.69 -10.17 7.89
N PHE A 19 4.08 -9.86 9.03
CA PHE A 19 4.68 -9.00 10.06
C PHE A 19 5.43 -9.87 11.09
N GLU A 20 6.75 -9.71 11.16
CA GLU A 20 7.61 -10.49 12.06
C GLU A 20 7.70 -9.89 13.47
N ASP A 21 7.73 -8.55 13.57
CA ASP A 21 7.74 -7.79 14.83
C ASP A 21 7.14 -6.39 14.62
N PRO A 22 6.05 -6.01 15.30
CA PRO A 22 5.25 -6.83 16.22
C PRO A 22 4.44 -7.91 15.49
N LYS A 23 4.30 -9.07 16.13
CA LYS A 23 3.43 -10.16 15.63
C LYS A 23 1.96 -9.76 15.66
N PRO A 24 1.11 -10.35 14.79
CA PRO A 24 -0.32 -10.08 14.76
C PRO A 24 -1.05 -10.21 16.11
N ALA A 25 -1.76 -9.17 16.53
CA ALA A 25 -2.58 -9.17 17.75
C ALA A 25 -4.04 -9.59 17.45
N PRO A 26 -4.65 -10.52 18.20
CA PRO A 26 -5.96 -11.09 17.83
C PRO A 26 -7.21 -10.27 18.23
N GLU A 27 -7.13 -9.29 19.15
CA GLU A 27 -8.32 -8.81 19.87
C GLU A 27 -8.39 -7.27 20.06
N GLN A 28 -8.74 -6.46 19.04
CA GLN A 28 -9.16 -5.06 19.26
C GLN A 28 -9.95 -4.46 18.08
N LYS A 29 -10.75 -3.42 18.37
CA LYS A 29 -11.51 -2.65 17.36
C LYS A 29 -10.54 -2.03 16.36
N TYR A 30 -10.87 -2.14 15.07
CA TYR A 30 -10.04 -1.76 13.93
C TYR A 30 -9.51 -0.33 14.03
N ASN A 31 -8.20 -0.19 14.07
CA ASN A 31 -7.51 1.06 13.76
C ASN A 31 -6.28 0.73 12.93
N PHE A 32 -6.32 1.00 11.62
CA PHE A 32 -5.20 0.69 10.72
C PHE A 32 -3.86 1.30 11.16
N ALA A 33 -3.86 2.52 11.70
CA ALA A 33 -2.64 3.16 12.16
C ALA A 33 -1.98 2.42 13.34
N ARG A 34 -2.71 1.52 14.01
CA ARG A 34 -2.23 0.76 15.17
C ARG A 34 -2.23 -0.77 14.98
N ASP A 35 -3.12 -1.29 14.17
CA ASP A 35 -3.48 -2.72 14.11
C ASP A 35 -3.20 -3.35 12.73
N PHE A 36 -2.36 -2.72 11.92
CA PHE A 36 -1.96 -3.23 10.59
C PHE A 36 -1.31 -4.62 10.65
N ASN A 37 -0.77 -5.00 11.81
CA ASN A 37 -0.12 -6.29 12.02
C ASN A 37 -1.11 -7.44 12.22
N ARG A 38 -2.41 -7.22 12.43
CA ARG A 38 -3.41 -8.28 12.63
C ARG A 38 -3.51 -9.20 11.40
N GLY A 39 -3.68 -10.51 11.62
CA GLY A 39 -3.86 -11.49 10.53
C GLY A 39 -5.24 -11.35 9.87
N GLY A 40 -5.29 -11.39 8.53
CA GLY A 40 -6.49 -11.19 7.72
C GLY A 40 -6.25 -10.20 6.58
N PHE A 41 -7.30 -9.77 5.88
CA PHE A 41 -7.21 -8.61 4.99
C PHE A 41 -7.21 -7.34 5.85
N PHE A 42 -6.36 -6.36 5.53
CA PHE A 42 -6.30 -5.10 6.28
C PHE A 42 -6.66 -3.87 5.46
N HIS A 43 -6.65 -3.94 4.12
CA HIS A 43 -7.18 -2.89 3.25
C HIS A 43 -7.61 -3.44 1.88
N LEU A 44 -8.30 -2.62 1.09
CA LEU A 44 -8.64 -2.88 -0.32
C LEU A 44 -8.03 -1.79 -1.19
N GLY A 45 -7.35 -2.18 -2.27
CA GLY A 45 -6.86 -1.26 -3.30
C GLY A 45 -7.94 -0.91 -4.32
N VAL A 46 -8.09 0.38 -4.62
CA VAL A 46 -9.02 0.90 -5.62
C VAL A 46 -8.28 1.82 -6.59
N THR A 47 -8.19 1.39 -7.85
CA THR A 47 -7.63 2.22 -8.92
C THR A 47 -8.67 3.20 -9.46
N THR A 48 -8.29 4.47 -9.59
CA THR A 48 -9.14 5.56 -10.10
C THR A 48 -8.30 6.54 -10.92
N PRO A 49 -8.85 7.18 -11.98
CA PRO A 49 -8.11 8.22 -12.70
C PRO A 49 -7.90 9.51 -11.88
N ASN A 50 -8.61 9.70 -10.75
CA ASN A 50 -8.44 10.86 -9.88
C ASN A 50 -8.60 10.46 -8.41
N VAL A 51 -7.47 10.44 -7.69
CA VAL A 51 -7.41 10.06 -6.27
C VAL A 51 -8.15 11.06 -5.40
N ASP A 52 -7.88 12.35 -5.57
CA ASP A 52 -8.41 13.39 -4.68
C ASP A 52 -9.94 13.49 -4.77
N ASP A 53 -10.51 13.42 -5.97
CA ASP A 53 -11.95 13.42 -6.20
C ASP A 53 -12.65 12.21 -5.55
N LEU A 54 -12.10 11.00 -5.72
CA LEU A 54 -12.68 9.81 -5.10
C LEU A 54 -12.58 9.87 -3.58
N CYS A 55 -11.46 10.35 -3.02
CA CYS A 55 -11.30 10.54 -1.59
C CYS A 55 -12.30 11.56 -1.04
N GLU A 56 -12.50 12.71 -1.70
CA GLU A 56 -13.50 13.70 -1.30
C GLU A 56 -14.92 13.12 -1.32
N LYS A 57 -15.24 12.34 -2.35
CA LYS A 57 -16.51 11.64 -2.46
C LYS A 57 -16.70 10.66 -1.30
N LEU A 58 -15.72 9.82 -0.99
CA LEU A 58 -15.81 8.88 0.13
C LEU A 58 -15.99 9.59 1.47
N VAL A 59 -15.25 10.69 1.71
CA VAL A 59 -15.40 11.50 2.94
C VAL A 59 -16.80 12.08 3.04
N LYS A 60 -17.36 12.59 1.94
CA LYS A 60 -18.74 13.10 1.88
C LYS A 60 -19.78 12.04 2.29
N TYR A 61 -19.51 10.75 2.03
CA TYR A 61 -20.38 9.63 2.38
C TYR A 61 -20.03 8.95 3.72
N GLY A 62 -19.27 9.64 4.59
CA GLY A 62 -18.99 9.18 5.96
C GLY A 62 -17.64 8.48 6.11
N GLY A 63 -16.82 8.43 5.08
CA GLY A 63 -15.43 8.02 5.19
C GLY A 63 -14.57 9.06 5.90
N LYS A 64 -13.39 8.64 6.35
CA LYS A 64 -12.40 9.48 7.03
C LYS A 64 -11.06 9.31 6.35
N ARG A 65 -10.48 10.40 5.82
CA ARG A 65 -9.10 10.36 5.33
C ARG A 65 -8.17 9.98 6.49
N VAL A 66 -7.33 8.96 6.25
CA VAL A 66 -6.32 8.48 7.22
C VAL A 66 -5.09 9.39 7.20
N GLY A 67 -4.84 10.08 6.08
CA GLY A 67 -3.74 11.02 5.91
C GLY A 67 -3.88 11.89 4.66
N PRO A 68 -2.88 12.74 4.37
CA PRO A 68 -2.82 13.47 3.11
C PRO A 68 -2.62 12.53 1.92
N THR A 69 -2.88 13.03 0.71
CA THR A 69 -2.49 12.35 -0.52
C THR A 69 -0.97 12.32 -0.62
N MET A 70 -0.41 11.13 -0.79
CA MET A 70 1.02 10.87 -0.83
C MET A 70 1.47 10.61 -2.28
N PRO A 71 2.65 11.08 -2.69
CA PRO A 71 3.24 10.67 -3.95
C PRO A 71 3.70 9.20 -3.88
N ALA A 72 3.48 8.47 -4.96
CA ALA A 72 3.96 7.10 -5.17
C ALA A 72 4.62 7.04 -6.56
N PHE A 73 5.94 7.16 -6.63
CA PHE A 73 6.67 7.39 -7.90
C PHE A 73 6.14 8.64 -8.62
N GLN A 74 5.79 8.56 -9.91
CA GLN A 74 5.09 9.65 -10.62
C GLN A 74 3.58 9.74 -10.34
N TYR A 75 3.06 8.86 -9.49
CA TYR A 75 1.65 8.70 -9.22
C TYR A 75 1.26 9.18 -7.82
N LYS A 76 0.01 8.98 -7.43
CA LYS A 76 -0.57 9.38 -6.15
C LYS A 76 -1.31 8.23 -5.49
N THR A 77 -1.26 8.20 -4.17
CA THR A 77 -2.08 7.30 -3.35
C THR A 77 -2.64 8.03 -2.13
N CYS A 78 -3.82 7.62 -1.65
CA CYS A 78 -4.41 8.11 -0.41
C CYS A 78 -5.24 7.02 0.26
N CYS A 79 -5.19 6.96 1.58
CA CYS A 79 -5.99 6.01 2.36
C CYS A 79 -7.23 6.69 2.97
N VAL A 80 -8.37 6.04 2.81
CA VAL A 80 -9.64 6.43 3.43
C VAL A 80 -10.19 5.26 4.24
N GLU A 81 -10.54 5.53 5.49
CA GLU A 81 -11.30 4.62 6.35
C GLU A 81 -12.80 4.78 6.06
N ASP A 82 -13.52 3.70 5.79
CA ASP A 82 -14.97 3.72 5.62
C ASP A 82 -15.72 3.72 6.96
N PRO A 83 -17.06 3.92 6.99
CA PRO A 83 -17.83 3.94 8.24
C PRO A 83 -17.80 2.65 9.07
N TRP A 84 -17.41 1.53 8.47
CA TRP A 84 -17.30 0.22 9.13
C TRP A 84 -15.88 -0.07 9.62
N GLY A 85 -14.94 0.83 9.36
CA GLY A 85 -13.53 0.63 9.66
C GLY A 85 -12.89 -0.34 8.68
N ASN A 86 -13.15 -0.23 7.38
CA ASN A 86 -12.26 -0.80 6.36
C ASN A 86 -11.38 0.30 5.77
N ILE A 87 -10.12 0.00 5.49
CA ILE A 87 -9.25 0.91 4.73
C ILE A 87 -9.39 0.64 3.24
N LEU A 88 -9.60 1.73 2.50
CA LEU A 88 -9.51 1.81 1.06
C LEU A 88 -8.24 2.57 0.72
N GLU A 89 -7.30 1.91 0.05
CA GLU A 89 -6.16 2.58 -0.58
C GLU A 89 -6.56 2.97 -2.00
N ILE A 90 -6.54 4.27 -2.28
CA ILE A 90 -6.97 4.84 -3.55
C ILE A 90 -5.75 5.30 -4.31
N MET A 91 -5.59 4.85 -5.55
CA MET A 91 -4.40 5.08 -6.37
C MET A 91 -4.76 5.39 -7.83
N ASP A 92 -3.91 6.16 -8.52
CA ASP A 92 -4.06 6.49 -9.95
C ASP A 92 -3.13 5.69 -10.87
N PHE A 93 -2.71 4.51 -10.41
CA PHE A 93 -1.93 3.55 -11.16
C PHE A 93 -2.50 2.14 -11.03
N THR A 94 -2.22 1.30 -12.03
CA THR A 94 -2.55 -0.13 -11.96
C THR A 94 -1.54 -0.86 -11.08
N PHE A 95 -1.95 -2.01 -10.56
CA PHE A 95 -1.05 -2.86 -9.79
C PHE A 95 0.20 -3.27 -10.58
N ASP A 96 0.06 -3.54 -11.88
CA ASP A 96 1.21 -3.90 -12.73
C ASP A 96 2.17 -2.73 -12.92
N GLN A 97 1.66 -1.49 -13.04
CA GLN A 97 2.50 -0.29 -13.08
C GLN A 97 3.26 -0.12 -11.76
N TYR A 98 2.59 -0.31 -10.63
CA TYR A 98 3.24 -0.28 -9.31
C TYR A 98 4.38 -1.28 -9.23
N MET A 99 4.13 -2.52 -9.67
CA MET A 99 5.13 -3.58 -9.63
C MET A 99 6.32 -3.33 -10.54
N ALA A 100 6.10 -2.72 -11.71
CA ALA A 100 7.17 -2.33 -12.61
C ALA A 100 8.08 -1.26 -11.99
N GLU A 101 7.49 -0.18 -11.45
CA GLU A 101 8.23 0.91 -10.80
C GLU A 101 8.96 0.43 -9.53
N PHE A 102 8.27 -0.37 -8.71
CA PHE A 102 8.84 -0.94 -7.49
C PHE A 102 10.03 -1.85 -7.79
N SER A 103 9.90 -2.73 -8.80
CA SER A 103 10.98 -3.64 -9.21
C SER A 103 12.19 -2.88 -9.76
N ALA A 104 11.96 -1.82 -10.55
CA ALA A 104 13.03 -0.96 -11.04
C ALA A 104 13.76 -0.27 -9.88
N ALA A 105 13.04 0.32 -8.93
CA ALA A 105 13.61 0.97 -7.76
C ALA A 105 14.41 0.00 -6.88
N GLN A 106 13.90 -1.23 -6.68
CA GLN A 106 14.59 -2.25 -5.89
C GLN A 106 15.87 -2.75 -6.58
N PHE A 107 15.86 -2.86 -7.91
CA PHE A 107 17.04 -3.24 -8.68
C PHE A 107 18.16 -2.18 -8.58
N ASP A 108 17.80 -0.90 -8.70
CA ASP A 108 18.76 0.20 -8.56
C ASP A 108 19.38 0.27 -7.16
N LEU A 109 18.56 0.10 -6.11
CA LEU A 109 19.03 0.03 -4.72
C LEU A 109 20.02 -1.13 -4.52
N THR A 110 19.73 -2.29 -5.12
CA THR A 110 20.60 -3.46 -5.01
C THR A 110 21.96 -3.21 -5.67
N LYS A 111 21.98 -2.61 -6.86
CA LYS A 111 23.25 -2.25 -7.54
C LYS A 111 24.07 -1.21 -6.80
N GLN A 112 23.42 -0.21 -6.20
CA GLN A 112 24.10 0.80 -5.39
C GLN A 112 24.75 0.17 -4.14
N ALA A 113 24.03 -0.74 -3.47
CA ALA A 113 24.57 -1.48 -2.33
C ALA A 113 25.80 -2.32 -2.73
N GLU A 114 25.73 -3.06 -3.85
CA GLU A 114 26.85 -3.85 -4.38
C GLU A 114 28.07 -2.99 -4.73
N ALA A 115 27.87 -1.87 -5.43
CA ALA A 115 28.94 -0.94 -5.78
C ALA A 115 29.64 -0.39 -4.53
N SER A 116 28.87 0.05 -3.52
CA SER A 116 29.40 0.57 -2.25
C SER A 116 30.16 -0.48 -1.42
N SER A 117 29.82 -1.77 -1.56
CA SER A 117 30.52 -2.86 -0.89
C SER A 117 31.85 -3.24 -1.56
N SER A 118 32.02 -2.90 -2.85
CA SER A 118 33.24 -3.18 -3.62
C SER A 118 34.31 -2.08 -3.51
N GLU A 119 33.94 -0.86 -3.16
CA GLU A 119 34.86 0.27 -2.93
C GLU A 119 35.45 0.30 -1.51
N GLY A 120 34.95 -0.56 -0.61
CA GLY A 120 35.39 -0.69 0.78
C GLY A 120 36.28 -1.91 1.09
N ALA A 121 36.74 -2.64 0.06
CA ALA A 121 37.58 -3.84 0.20
C ALA A 121 39.01 -3.62 -0.32
#